data_AF-A0A7C1VGM6-F1
#
_entry.id   AF-A0A7C1VGM6-F1
#
_cell.length_a   1.000
_cell.length_b   1.000
_cell.length_c   1.000
_cell.angle_alpha   90.00
_cell.angle_beta   90.00
_cell.angle_gamma   90.00
#
_symmetry.space_group_name_H-M   'P 1'
#
loop_
_entity.id
_entity.type
_entity.pdbx_description
1 polymer ?
#
loop_
_entity_poly.entity_id
_entity_poly.type
_entity_poly.pdbx_seq_one_letter_code
_entity_poly.pdbx_strand_id
1 'polypeptide(L)'
;MGIGGQVFNIDDEPVIGLVVEVGGMLEDNDVVFLNLTGSSPKLGPGGFVITLADHVTASQGTLWLQMFDLSGTSQSSKLYFDTYEDCDRNLILINFQETVSPPVYRISIPLVYK
;
A
#
# COMPACT_ATOMS: atom_id res chain seq x y z
N MET A 1 15.36 6.39 2.16
CA MET A 1 13.95 6.55 1.77
C MET A 1 13.12 5.31 2.12
N GLY A 2 11.80 5.41 2.10
CA GLY A 2 10.91 4.30 2.40
C GLY A 2 9.52 4.44 1.80
N ILE A 3 8.72 3.42 2.05
CA ILE A 3 7.29 3.37 1.73
C ILE A 3 6.53 2.93 2.98
N GLY A 4 5.39 3.54 3.25
CA GLY A 4 4.54 3.18 4.35
C GLY A 4 3.08 3.38 4.02
N GLY A 5 2.22 3.06 4.97
CA GLY A 5 0.78 3.21 4.80
C GLY A 5 -0.01 2.40 5.80
N GLN A 6 -1.30 2.27 5.53
CA GLN A 6 -2.28 1.55 6.33
C GLN A 6 -3.13 0.65 5.44
N VAL A 7 -3.68 -0.40 6.04
CA VAL A 7 -4.58 -1.34 5.35
C VAL A 7 -5.88 -1.44 6.13
N PHE A 8 -7.00 -1.38 5.42
CA PHE A 8 -8.35 -1.42 5.96
C PHE A 8 -9.19 -2.48 5.25
N ASN A 9 -10.04 -3.17 6.03
CA ASN A 9 -11.03 -4.10 5.48
C ASN A 9 -12.25 -3.33 4.98
N ILE A 10 -13.23 -4.05 4.42
CA ILE A 10 -14.46 -3.46 3.88
C ILE A 10 -15.26 -2.58 4.86
N ASP A 11 -15.11 -2.83 6.16
CA ASP A 11 -15.80 -2.13 7.24
C ASP A 11 -15.00 -0.93 7.78
N ASP A 12 -13.92 -0.51 7.09
CA ASP A 12 -12.98 0.55 7.49
C ASP A 12 -12.20 0.21 8.77
N GLU A 13 -12.12 -1.08 9.11
CA GLU A 13 -11.34 -1.55 10.26
C GLU A 13 -9.89 -1.84 9.84
N PRO A 14 -8.89 -1.46 10.65
CA PRO A 14 -7.51 -1.73 10.34
C PRO A 14 -7.21 -3.23 10.28
N VAL A 15 -6.53 -3.66 9.22
CA VAL A 15 -6.10 -5.05 9.05
C VAL A 15 -4.69 -5.22 9.57
N ILE A 16 -4.49 -6.26 10.38
CA ILE A 16 -3.20 -6.65 10.97
C ILE A 16 -2.85 -8.05 10.49
N GLY A 17 -1.56 -8.31 10.24
CA GLY A 17 -1.05 -9.64 9.92
C GLY A 17 -1.09 -10.02 8.44
N LEU A 18 -1.43 -9.08 7.55
CA LEU A 18 -1.09 -9.22 6.12
C LEU A 18 0.39 -8.91 5.88
N VAL A 19 0.99 -9.64 4.94
CA VAL A 19 2.33 -9.40 4.42
C VAL A 19 2.27 -8.29 3.37
N VAL A 20 3.07 -7.26 3.57
CA VAL A 20 3.35 -6.21 2.60
C VAL A 20 4.64 -6.58 1.89
N GLU A 21 4.59 -6.80 0.59
CA GLU A 21 5.75 -7.03 -0.24
C GLU A 21 5.99 -5.83 -1.15
N VAL A 22 7.23 -5.34 -1.17
CA VAL A 22 7.71 -4.39 -2.15
C VAL A 22 8.78 -5.07 -2.97
N GLY A 23 8.61 -5.09 -4.28
CA GLY A 23 9.58 -5.71 -5.17
C GLY A 23 9.79 -4.92 -6.46
N GLY A 24 10.66 -5.44 -7.32
CA GLY A 24 10.99 -4.83 -8.60
C GLY A 24 12.47 -4.46 -8.69
N MET A 25 12.78 -3.37 -9.37
CA MET A 25 14.15 -2.92 -9.60
C MET A 25 14.39 -1.52 -9.03
N LEU A 26 15.46 -1.37 -8.27
CA LEU A 26 15.95 -0.11 -7.71
C LEU A 26 17.46 -0.04 -7.93
N GLU A 27 17.95 1.06 -8.51
CA GLU A 27 19.38 1.25 -8.85
C GLU A 27 19.97 0.07 -9.62
N ASP A 28 19.26 -0.40 -10.65
CA ASP A 28 19.63 -1.56 -11.48
C ASP A 28 19.76 -2.91 -10.74
N ASN A 29 19.31 -2.98 -9.47
CA ASN A 29 19.28 -4.20 -8.68
C ASN A 29 17.86 -4.70 -8.47
N ASP A 30 17.65 -6.01 -8.60
CA ASP A 30 16.42 -6.66 -8.17
C ASP A 30 16.31 -6.59 -6.63
N VAL A 31 15.18 -6.09 -6.15
CA VAL A 31 14.91 -5.92 -4.72
C VAL A 31 13.62 -6.62 -4.33
N VAL A 32 13.60 -7.15 -3.11
CA VAL A 32 12.40 -7.67 -2.44
C VAL A 32 12.49 -7.29 -0.97
N PHE A 33 11.46 -6.61 -0.48
CA PHE A 33 11.30 -6.22 0.92
C PHE A 33 9.96 -6.72 1.43
N LEU A 34 9.98 -7.22 2.67
CA LEU A 34 8.78 -7.74 3.34
C LEU A 34 8.57 -7.03 4.66
N ASN A 35 7.30 -6.78 4.99
CA ASN A 35 6.89 -6.33 6.30
C ASN A 35 5.48 -6.85 6.61
N LEU A 36 5.01 -6.65 7.83
CA LEU A 36 3.66 -6.98 8.26
C LEU A 36 2.87 -5.69 8.51
N THR A 37 1.61 -5.71 8.13
CA THR A 37 0.63 -4.72 8.62
C THR A 37 0.52 -4.79 10.14
N GLY A 38 0.47 -3.63 10.77
CA GLY A 38 0.50 -3.47 12.23
C GLY A 38 1.89 -3.37 12.85
N SER A 39 2.96 -3.43 12.04
CA SER A 39 4.34 -3.22 12.53
C SER A 39 4.69 -1.76 12.83
N SER A 40 3.92 -0.81 12.30
CA SER A 40 4.14 0.63 12.49
C SER A 40 2.90 1.32 13.08
N PRO A 41 2.64 1.17 14.39
CA PRO A 41 1.47 1.75 15.04
C PRO A 41 1.44 3.29 15.01
N LYS A 42 2.58 3.94 14.71
CA LYS A 42 2.65 5.40 14.50
C LYS A 42 1.84 5.87 13.30
N LEU A 43 1.63 5.00 12.30
CA LEU A 43 0.77 5.29 11.16
C LEU A 43 -0.68 4.82 11.36
N GLY A 44 -0.98 4.08 12.44
CA GLY A 44 -2.29 3.49 12.73
C GLY A 44 -2.18 1.99 13.02
N PRO A 45 -3.23 1.34 13.57
CA PRO A 45 -3.17 -0.07 13.99
C PRO A 45 -2.85 -1.06 12.87
N GLY A 46 -3.28 -0.78 11.63
CA GLY A 46 -2.94 -1.56 10.42
C GLY A 46 -1.71 -1.01 9.67
N GLY A 47 -0.91 -0.15 10.31
CA GLY A 47 0.17 0.59 9.68
C GLY A 47 1.43 -0.21 9.43
N PHE A 48 2.17 0.14 8.37
CA PHE A 48 3.48 -0.44 8.02
C PHE A 48 4.46 0.63 7.52
N VAL A 49 5.76 0.40 7.67
CA VAL A 49 6.84 1.20 7.06
C VAL A 49 7.98 0.29 6.63
N ILE A 50 8.39 0.37 5.37
CA ILE A 50 9.51 -0.35 4.78
C ILE A 50 10.58 0.65 4.36
N THR A 51 11.80 0.47 4.86
CA THR A 51 12.97 1.20 4.36
C THR A 51 13.44 0.54 3.07
N LEU A 52 13.49 1.31 1.98
CA LEU A 52 13.91 0.80 0.66
C LEU A 52 15.42 1.00 0.42
N ALA A 53 15.94 2.13 0.89
CA ALA A 53 17.36 2.48 0.84
C ALA A 53 17.69 3.48 1.97
N ASP A 54 18.97 3.65 2.28
CA ASP A 54 19.45 4.64 3.25
C ASP A 54 19.59 6.07 2.68
N HIS A 55 19.49 6.21 1.36
CA HIS A 55 19.53 7.48 0.64
C HIS A 55 18.23 7.68 -0.18
N VAL A 56 18.16 8.76 -0.95
CA VAL A 56 17.05 9.05 -1.88
C VAL A 56 17.51 8.70 -3.29
N THR A 57 16.63 8.00 -4.02
CA THR A 57 16.91 7.53 -5.38
C THR A 57 15.61 7.65 -6.15
N ALA A 58 15.66 8.08 -7.41
CA ALA A 58 14.51 8.11 -8.28
C ALA A 58 14.29 6.75 -8.96
N SER A 59 13.03 6.37 -9.11
CA SER A 59 12.60 5.20 -9.87
C SER A 59 11.29 5.53 -10.56
N GLN A 60 11.06 4.99 -11.76
CA GLN A 60 9.82 5.24 -12.50
C GLN A 60 9.20 3.92 -12.96
N GLY A 61 8.10 3.52 -12.32
CA GLY A 61 7.37 2.30 -12.67
C GLY A 61 8.15 0.99 -12.53
N THR A 62 9.33 0.99 -11.91
CA THR A 62 10.17 -0.21 -11.73
C THR A 62 9.93 -0.90 -10.39
N LEU A 63 9.33 -0.21 -9.42
CA LEU A 63 8.95 -0.74 -8.12
C LEU A 63 7.45 -0.98 -8.06
N TRP A 64 7.06 -2.00 -7.31
CA TRP A 64 5.67 -2.34 -7.04
C TRP A 64 5.48 -2.77 -5.59
N LEU A 65 4.25 -2.61 -5.10
CA LEU A 65 3.81 -3.08 -3.80
C LEU A 65 2.61 -4.01 -3.96
N GLN A 66 2.58 -5.09 -3.19
CA GLN A 66 1.50 -6.08 -3.18
C GLN A 66 1.27 -6.64 -1.78
N MET A 67 0.01 -6.96 -1.49
CA MET A 67 -0.44 -7.56 -0.23
C MET A 67 -0.68 -9.06 -0.37
N PHE A 68 -0.27 -9.82 0.64
CA PHE A 68 -0.52 -11.27 0.76
C PHE A 68 -1.04 -11.62 2.17
N ASP A 69 -1.79 -12.71 2.27
CA ASP A 69 -2.05 -13.34 3.57
C ASP A 69 -0.87 -14.22 4.02
N LEU A 70 -0.95 -14.78 5.23
CA LEU A 70 0.10 -15.63 5.80
C LEU A 70 0.26 -16.98 5.10
N SER A 71 -0.68 -17.36 4.23
CA SER A 71 -0.58 -18.55 3.37
C SER A 71 0.16 -18.27 2.06
N GLY A 72 0.50 -17.00 1.78
CA GLY A 72 1.08 -16.55 0.52
C GLY A 72 0.04 -16.30 -0.57
N THR A 73 -1.24 -16.24 -0.23
CA THR A 73 -2.29 -15.91 -1.19
C THR A 73 -2.37 -14.40 -1.36
N SER A 74 -2.25 -13.95 -2.61
CA SER A 74 -2.34 -12.53 -2.98
C SER A 74 -3.71 -11.95 -2.65
N GLN A 75 -3.72 -10.83 -1.92
CA GLN A 75 -4.91 -10.07 -1.51
C GLN A 75 -5.10 -8.79 -2.34
N SER A 76 -4.18 -8.46 -3.23
CA SER A 76 -4.25 -7.29 -4.11
C SER A 76 -3.52 -7.51 -5.43
N SER A 77 -3.81 -6.69 -6.43
CA SER A 77 -2.93 -6.56 -7.60
C SER A 77 -1.66 -5.78 -7.23
N LYS A 78 -0.59 -5.98 -8.01
CA LYS A 78 0.60 -5.12 -7.92
C LYS A 78 0.25 -3.67 -8.21
N LEU A 79 0.65 -2.78 -7.31
CA LEU A 79 0.57 -1.34 -7.49
C LEU A 79 1.97 -0.80 -7.75
N TYR A 80 2.22 -0.29 -8.95
CA TYR A 80 3.50 0.32 -9.33
C TYR A 80 3.60 1.76 -8.83
N PHE A 81 4.78 2.18 -8.41
CA PHE A 81 5.00 3.52 -7.87
C PHE A 81 6.40 4.06 -8.21
N ASP A 82 6.54 5.37 -8.02
CA ASP A 82 7.77 6.12 -8.30
C ASP A 82 8.39 6.62 -7.00
N THR A 83 9.73 6.60 -6.94
CA THR A 83 10.52 7.26 -5.89
C THR A 83 11.19 8.51 -6.45
N TYR A 84 11.72 9.36 -5.56
CA TYR A 84 12.26 10.67 -5.92
C TYR A 84 13.61 10.93 -5.27
N GLU A 85 14.53 11.56 -6.00
CA GLU A 85 15.79 12.11 -5.48
C GLU A 85 15.55 13.44 -4.75
N ASP A 86 14.73 13.39 -3.71
CA ASP A 86 14.33 14.55 -2.94
C ASP A 86 14.20 14.17 -1.47
N CYS A 87 15.05 14.75 -0.63
CA CYS A 87 15.09 14.49 0.80
C CYS A 87 13.76 14.81 1.50
N ASP A 88 12.98 15.77 0.98
CA ASP A 88 11.69 16.15 1.53
C ASP A 88 10.57 15.17 1.09
N ARG A 89 10.86 14.28 0.13
CA ARG A 89 9.94 13.23 -0.39
C ARG A 89 10.51 11.82 -0.19
N ASN A 90 11.15 11.60 0.95
CA ASN A 90 11.82 10.35 1.27
C ASN A 90 10.89 9.24 1.82
N LEU A 91 9.58 9.52 2.01
CA LEU A 91 8.58 8.55 2.43
C LEU A 91 7.34 8.61 1.53
N ILE A 92 7.10 7.53 0.78
CA ILE A 92 5.91 7.34 -0.03
C ILE A 92 4.81 6.75 0.85
N LEU A 93 3.59 7.29 0.77
CA LEU A 93 2.44 6.79 1.53
C LEU A 93 1.41 6.17 0.59
N ILE A 94 1.11 4.88 0.79
CA ILE A 94 0.12 4.12 0.03
C ILE A 94 -0.78 3.35 1.00
N ASN A 95 -2.08 3.67 0.99
CA ASN A 95 -3.06 2.94 1.79
C ASN A 95 -3.85 1.95 0.93
N PHE A 96 -4.25 0.83 1.53
CA PHE A 96 -5.13 -0.16 0.91
C PHE A 96 -6.48 -0.18 1.61
N GLN A 97 -7.52 -0.29 0.81
CA GLN A 97 -8.90 -0.43 1.24
C GLN A 97 -9.49 -1.63 0.52
N GLU A 98 -9.98 -2.61 1.28
CA GLU A 98 -10.72 -3.72 0.69
C GLU A 98 -12.06 -3.20 0.12
N THR A 99 -12.43 -3.69 -1.06
CA THR A 99 -13.66 -3.29 -1.76
C THR A 99 -14.40 -4.54 -2.27
N VAL A 100 -15.74 -4.50 -2.26
CA VAL A 100 -16.55 -5.53 -2.92
C VAL A 100 -16.35 -5.45 -4.43
N SER A 101 -16.12 -6.61 -5.07
CA SER A 101 -16.16 -6.73 -6.53
C SER A 101 -17.39 -7.55 -6.95
N PRO A 102 -18.27 -7.04 -7.84
CA PRO A 102 -18.21 -5.70 -8.44
C PRO A 102 -18.59 -4.60 -7.43
N PRO A 103 -18.12 -3.35 -7.64
CA PRO A 103 -18.48 -2.22 -6.78
C PRO A 103 -20.00 -2.02 -6.76
N VAL A 104 -20.60 -2.00 -5.56
CA VAL A 104 -22.04 -1.79 -5.38
C VAL A 104 -22.33 -0.28 -5.40
N TYR A 105 -22.86 0.22 -6.51
CA TYR A 105 -23.33 1.60 -6.61
C TYR A 105 -24.76 1.71 -6.05
N ARG A 106 -24.96 2.52 -5.00
CA ARG A 106 -26.30 2.93 -4.56
C ARG A 106 -26.65 4.28 -5.17
N ILE A 107 -27.60 4.30 -6.11
CA ILE A 107 -28.15 5.55 -6.66
C ILE A 107 -29.33 5.97 -5.79
N SER A 108 -29.20 7.08 -5.09
CA SER A 108 -30.32 7.71 -4.37
C SER A 108 -30.86 8.86 -5.21
N ILE A 109 -32.05 8.66 -5.79
CA ILE A 109 -32.77 9.73 -6.50
C ILE A 109 -33.73 10.39 -5.51
N PRO A 110 -33.60 11.70 -5.22
CA PRO A 110 -34.57 12.41 -4.40
C PRO A 110 -35.91 12.49 -5.16
N LEU A 111 -36.98 12.02 -4.53
CA LEU A 111 -38.34 12.20 -5.05
C LEU A 111 -38.81 13.61 -4.70
N VAL A 112 -38.87 14.49 -5.70
CA VAL A 112 -39.48 15.82 -5.57
C VAL A 112 -40.96 15.69 -5.95
N TYR A 113 -41.84 15.76 -4.96
CA TYR A 113 -43.29 15.86 -5.18
C TYR A 113 -43.70 17.35 -5.23
N LYS A 114 -44.57 17.71 -6.20
CA LYS A 114 -45.14 19.06 -6.35
C LYS A 114 -46.30 19.29 -5.40
#